data_AF-A0A9Q3IBR0-F1
#
_entry.id   AF-A0A9Q3IBR0-F1
#
_cell.length_a   1.000
_cell.length_b   1.000
_cell.length_c   1.000
_cell.angle_alpha   90.00
_cell.angle_beta   90.00
_cell.angle_gamma   90.00
#
_symmetry.space_group_name_H-M   'P 1'
#
loop_
_entity.id
_entity.type
_entity.pdbx_description
1 polymer ?
#
loop_
_entity_poly.entity_id
_entity_poly.type
_entity_poly.pdbx_seq_one_letter_code
_entity_poly.pdbx_strand_id
1 'polypeptide(L)'
;METDFLFWNNIISTCGVPKIIISDRDPKFTSEFWTNLYEMLGTKLAFSTAYHPQTDGLAERMIQTMEDILRRFCAYGMEYSIHP
;
A
#
# COMPACT_ATOMS: atom_id res chain seq x y z
N MET A 1 -4.52 -7.54 -15.70
CA MET A 1 -5.96 -7.75 -15.97
C MET A 1 -6.67 -8.38 -14.78
N GLU A 2 -6.05 -9.31 -14.04
CA GLU A 2 -6.66 -9.86 -12.81
C GLU A 2 -6.37 -9.02 -11.55
N THR A 3 -5.15 -8.49 -11.43
CA THR A 3 -4.69 -7.73 -10.27
C THR A 3 -5.32 -6.34 -10.14
N ASP A 4 -5.59 -5.67 -11.26
CA ASP A 4 -6.29 -4.38 -11.35
C ASP A 4 -7.74 -4.49 -10.89
N PHE A 5 -8.45 -5.54 -11.30
CA PHE A 5 -9.81 -5.80 -10.83
C PHE A 5 -9.84 -6.13 -9.34
N LEU A 6 -8.89 -6.94 -8.86
CA LEU A 6 -8.78 -7.27 -7.44
C LEU A 6 -8.45 -6.02 -6.60
N PHE A 7 -7.55 -5.16 -7.08
CA PHE A 7 -7.20 -3.92 -6.40
C PHE A 7 -8.40 -2.96 -6.31
N TRP A 8 -9.14 -2.79 -7.41
CA TRP A 8 -10.34 -1.96 -7.43
C TRP A 8 -11.40 -2.44 -6.43
N ASN A 9 -11.72 -3.74 -6.46
CA ASN A 9 -12.79 -4.30 -5.66
C ASN A 9 -12.46 -4.44 -4.18
N ASN A 10 -11.19 -4.65 -3.81
CA ASN A 10 -10.85 -4.89 -2.41
C ASN A 10 -10.27 -3.65 -1.71
N ILE A 11 -9.57 -2.78 -2.45
CA ILE A 11 -8.91 -1.61 -1.86
C ILE A 11 -9.72 -0.35 -2.12
N ILE A 12 -9.97 -0.02 -3.40
CA ILE A 12 -10.63 1.25 -3.76
C ILE A 12 -12.10 1.26 -3.32
N SER A 13 -12.83 0.15 -3.48
CA SER A 13 -14.23 0.08 -3.05
C SER A 13 -14.38 0.20 -1.52
N THR A 14 -13.43 -0.35 -0.76
CA THR A 14 -13.46 -0.41 0.70
C THR A 14 -12.98 0.89 1.34
N CYS A 15 -11.88 1.45 0.84
CA CYS A 15 -11.22 2.62 1.42
C CYS A 15 -11.61 3.93 0.73
N GLY A 16 -12.26 3.86 -0.43
CA GLY A 16 -12.46 4.98 -1.33
C GLY A 16 -11.22 5.33 -2.15
N VAL A 17 -11.39 6.29 -3.06
CA VAL A 17 -10.28 6.80 -3.87
C VAL A 17 -9.44 7.78 -3.03
N PRO A 18 -8.13 7.53 -2.84
CA PRO A 18 -7.27 8.42 -2.08
C PRO A 18 -7.03 9.72 -2.84
N LYS A 19 -6.92 10.84 -2.11
CA LYS A 19 -6.56 12.14 -2.70
C LYS A 19 -5.08 12.23 -3.06
N ILE A 20 -4.22 11.61 -2.24
CA ILE A 20 -2.77 11.58 -2.40
C ILE A 20 -2.29 10.17 -2.06
N ILE A 21 -1.43 9.61 -2.90
CA ILE A 21 -0.67 8.40 -2.59
C ILE A 21 0.80 8.80 -2.50
N ILE A 22 1.42 8.46 -1.38
CA ILE A 22 2.86 8.61 -1.18
C ILE A 22 3.47 7.23 -1.38
N SER A 23 4.39 7.10 -2.32
CA SER A 23 5.05 5.84 -2.64
C SER A 23 6.50 6.07 -3.01
N ASP A 24 7.33 5.05 -2.92
CA ASP A 24 8.65 5.03 -3.54
C ASP A 24 8.57 5.08 -5.09
N ARG A 25 9.73 5.06 -5.74
CA ARG A 25 9.84 5.08 -7.20
C ARG A 25 9.71 3.69 -7.83
N ASP A 26 8.97 2.77 -7.23
CA ASP A 26 8.73 1.46 -7.84
C ASP A 26 8.08 1.64 -9.23
N PRO A 27 8.51 0.86 -10.26
CA PRO A 27 7.91 0.87 -11.60
C PRO A 27 6.39 0.74 -11.62
N LYS A 28 5.78 0.12 -10.61
CA LYS A 28 4.31 0.01 -10.48
C LYS A 28 3.64 1.35 -10.21
N PHE A 29 4.32 2.33 -9.62
CA PHE A 29 3.76 3.67 -9.41
C PHE A 29 4.28 4.70 -10.41
N THR A 30 5.37 4.38 -11.12
CA THR A 30 5.97 5.26 -12.13
C THR A 30 5.64 4.86 -13.57
N SER A 31 5.00 3.71 -13.81
CA SER A 31 4.57 3.36 -15.17
C SER A 31 3.44 4.26 -15.65
N GLU A 32 3.38 4.43 -16.97
CA GLU A 32 2.38 5.26 -17.65
C GLU A 32 0.95 4.80 -17.32
N PHE A 33 0.71 3.49 -17.29
CA PHE A 33 -0.60 2.93 -16.97
C PHE A 33 -1.11 3.38 -15.60
N TRP A 34 -0.29 3.21 -14.55
CA TRP A 34 -0.71 3.53 -13.19
C TRP A 34 -0.78 5.03 -12.96
N THR A 35 0.14 5.80 -13.55
CA THR A 35 0.10 7.27 -13.49
C THR A 35 -1.20 7.80 -14.09
N ASN A 36 -1.56 7.34 -15.29
CA ASN A 36 -2.78 7.76 -15.99
C ASN A 36 -4.04 7.31 -15.23
N LEU A 37 -4.05 6.10 -14.67
CA LEU A 37 -5.17 5.60 -13.87
C LEU A 37 -5.43 6.50 -12.66
N TYR A 38 -4.39 6.82 -11.88
CA TYR A 38 -4.55 7.66 -10.70
C TYR A 38 -4.89 9.11 -11.05
N GLU A 39 -4.38 9.64 -12.16
CA GLU A 39 -4.79 10.95 -12.67
C GLU A 39 -6.28 10.98 -13.01
N MET A 40 -6.81 9.96 -13.71
CA MET A 40 -8.24 9.84 -14.00
C MET A 40 -9.11 9.74 -12.75
N LEU A 41 -8.58 9.14 -11.68
CA LEU A 41 -9.25 9.02 -10.38
C LEU A 41 -9.14 10.30 -9.54
N GLY A 42 -8.40 11.32 -9.99
CA GLY A 42 -8.15 12.55 -9.23
C GLY A 42 -7.19 12.34 -8.05
N THR A 43 -6.40 11.27 -8.08
CA THR A 43 -5.39 10.94 -7.08
C THR A 43 -4.04 11.54 -7.48
N LYS A 44 -3.42 12.30 -6.57
CA LYS A 44 -2.06 12.80 -6.77
C LYS A 44 -1.02 11.77 -6.30
N LEU A 45 -0.15 11.34 -7.21
CA LEU A 45 1.04 10.55 -6.85
C LEU A 45 2.16 11.48 -6.35
N ALA A 46 2.70 11.19 -5.16
CA ALA A 46 3.82 11.89 -4.57
C ALA A 46 4.94 10.88 -4.26
N PHE A 47 6.08 11.02 -4.95
CA PHE A 47 7.16 10.05 -4.80
C PHE A 47 8.08 10.41 -3.63
N SER A 48 8.31 9.47 -2.72
CA SER A 48 9.30 9.59 -1.66
C SER A 48 10.71 9.71 -2.26
N THR A 49 11.58 10.48 -1.62
CA THR A 49 12.99 10.58 -2.01
C THR A 49 13.83 9.76 -1.03
N ALA A 50 14.98 9.26 -1.49
CA ALA A 50 15.89 8.44 -0.66
C ALA A 50 16.33 9.12 0.66
N TYR A 51 16.17 10.44 0.77
CA TYR A 51 16.53 11.24 1.95
C TYR A 51 15.31 11.74 2.75
N HIS A 52 14.09 11.30 2.42
CA HIS A 52 12.86 11.62 3.17
C HIS A 52 12.06 10.37 3.60
N PRO A 53 12.67 9.44 4.36
CA PRO A 53 11.99 8.26 4.88
C PRO A 53 10.89 8.58 5.90
N GLN A 54 10.76 9.83 6.37
CA GLN A 54 9.67 10.21 7.28
C GLN A 54 8.27 10.06 6.68
N THR A 55 8.14 10.22 5.36
CA THR A 55 6.84 10.19 4.68
C THR A 55 6.40 8.76 4.34
N ASP A 56 7.35 7.89 4.00
CA ASP A 56 7.09 6.48 3.67
C ASP A 56 7.26 5.54 4.87
N GLY A 57 7.99 5.97 5.89
CA GLY A 57 8.34 5.17 7.06
C GLY A 57 7.14 4.76 7.92
N LEU A 58 5.96 5.36 7.74
CA LEU A 58 4.73 4.82 8.33
C LEU A 58 4.26 3.56 7.60
N ALA A 59 4.25 3.58 6.27
CA ALA A 59 3.90 2.42 5.46
C ALA A 59 4.92 1.30 5.67
N GLU A 60 6.22 1.60 5.66
CA GLU A 60 7.28 0.62 5.93
C GLU A 60 7.14 -0.04 7.30
N ARG A 61 6.87 0.74 8.37
CA ARG A 61 6.65 0.19 9.72
C ARG A 61 5.40 -0.69 9.79
N MET A 62 4.34 -0.32 9.09
CA MET A 62 3.12 -1.13 9.04
C MET A 62 3.37 -2.44 8.29
N ILE A 63 4.07 -2.40 7.16
CA ILE A 63 4.47 -3.60 6.40
C ILE A 63 5.31 -4.52 7.27
N GLN A 64 6.34 -4.01 7.96
CA GLN A 64 7.17 -4.81 8.87
C GLN A 64 6.34 -5.46 9.99
N THR A 65 5.39 -4.72 10.57
CA THR A 65 4.50 -5.26 11.60
C THR A 65 3.63 -6.39 11.05
N MET A 66 3.07 -6.22 9.85
CA MET A 66 2.26 -7.25 9.19
C MET A 66 3.10 -8.48 8.83
N GLU A 67 4.32 -8.31 8.33
CA GLU A 67 5.24 -9.43 8.07
C GLU A 67 5.55 -10.24 9.31
N ASP A 68 5.81 -9.56 10.44
CA ASP A 68 6.09 -10.24 11.70
C ASP A 68 4.87 -11.00 12.22
N ILE A 69 3.66 -10.45 12.08
CA ILE A 69 2.42 -11.16 12.39
C ILE A 69 2.28 -12.40 11.51
N LEU A 70 2.46 -12.27 10.20
CA LEU A 70 2.34 -13.37 9.25
C LEU A 70 3.38 -14.46 9.53
N ARG A 71 4.63 -14.10 9.82
CA ARG A 71 5.68 -15.06 10.20
C ARG A 71 5.28 -15.84 11.45
N ARG A 72 4.79 -15.16 12.49
CA ARG A 72 4.36 -15.81 13.74
C ARG A 72 3.14 -16.71 13.53
N PHE A 73 2.17 -16.25 12.74
CA PHE A 73 0.98 -17.02 12.38
C PHE A 73 1.37 -18.32 11.66
N CYS A 74 2.19 -18.23 10.62
CA CYS A 74 2.64 -19.40 9.86
C CYS A 74 3.55 -20.34 10.68
N ALA A 75 4.41 -19.80 11.55
CA ALA A 75 5.36 -20.59 12.32
C ALA A 75 4.73 -21.31 13.53
N TYR A 76 3.71 -20.72 14.15
CA TYR A 76 3.19 -21.20 15.44
C TYR A 76 1.67 -21.41 15.47
N GLY A 77 0.94 -21.14 14.38
CA GLY A 77 -0.51 -21.28 14.34
C GLY A 77 -1.24 -20.38 15.36
N MET A 78 -0.64 -19.25 15.74
CA MET A 78 -1.21 -18.40 16.79
C MET A 78 -2.36 -17.55 16.25
N GLU A 79 -3.55 -17.68 16.86
CA GLU A 79 -4.62 -16.70 16.75
C GLU A 79 -4.24 -15.41 17.48
N TYR A 80 -4.33 -14.28 16.78
CA TYR A 80 -4.08 -12.97 17.37
C TYR A 80 -5.33 -12.46 18.10
N SER A 81 -5.28 -12.39 19.43
CA SER A 81 -6.28 -11.66 20.22
C SER A 81 -5.84 -10.20 20.34
N ILE A 82 -6.67 -9.29 19.83
CA ILE A 82 -6.48 -7.85 20.00
C ILE A 82 -6.77 -7.54 21.47
N HIS A 83 -5.74 -7.26 22.27
CA HIS A 83 -5.94 -6.70 23.60
C HIS A 83 -6.07 -5.16 23.51
N PRO A 84 -7.04 -4.58 24.25
CA PRO A 84 -7.42 -3.17 24.16
C PRO A 84 -6.37 -2.20 24.69
#